data_AF-A0A524G7Q5-F1
#
_entry.id   AF-A0A524G7Q5-F1
#
_cell.length_a   1.000
_cell.length_b   1.000
_cell.length_c   1.000
_cell.angle_alpha   90.00
_cell.angle_beta   90.00
_cell.angle_gamma   90.00
#
_symmetry.space_group_name_H-M   'P 1'
#
loop_
_entity.id
_entity.type
_entity.pdbx_description
1 polymer ?
#
loop_
_entity_poly.entity_id
_entity_poly.type
_entity_poly.pdbx_seq_one_letter_code
_entity_poly.pdbx_strand_id
1 'polypeptide(L)'
;MRNKVPFILCIIGGALMLYAGVVGSVGIWEHILAYATTIAPGAADIVAWILVILANIASLGGIAVLVGGYLLTTDRVGTGKFIIGIAAGLGIFGFIMLIYNMYMSLGVVAFTELLNILATTASILGPVLTIVARMMAKKPE
;
A
#
# COMPACT_ATOMS: atom_id res chain seq x y z
N MET A 1 -3.88 25.63 10.81
CA MET A 1 -3.23 24.44 10.22
C MET A 1 -2.98 24.72 8.76
N ARG A 2 -1.72 24.71 8.33
CA ARG A 2 -1.34 24.76 6.92
C ARG A 2 -1.63 23.38 6.30
N ASN A 3 -1.99 23.30 5.02
CA ASN A 3 -2.21 22.02 4.34
C ASN A 3 -3.27 21.09 4.99
N LYS A 4 -4.42 21.63 5.44
CA LYS A 4 -5.52 20.83 6.06
C LYS A 4 -6.08 19.75 5.13
N VAL A 5 -6.37 20.11 3.88
CA VAL A 5 -6.95 19.21 2.89
C VAL A 5 -6.04 17.99 2.63
N PRO A 6 -4.75 18.16 2.30
CA PRO A 6 -3.86 17.01 2.11
C PRO A 6 -3.62 16.22 3.41
N PHE A 7 -3.65 16.84 4.59
CA PHE A 7 -3.58 16.10 5.85
C PHE A 7 -4.77 15.13 6.03
N ILE A 8 -5.99 15.61 5.79
CA ILE A 8 -7.20 14.78 5.88
C ILE A 8 -7.16 13.64 4.85
N LEU A 9 -6.72 13.92 3.63
CA LEU A 9 -6.54 12.91 2.58
C LEU A 9 -5.48 11.86 2.97
N CYS A 10 -4.40 12.26 3.66
CA CYS A 10 -3.42 11.33 4.21
C CYS A 10 -3.99 10.48 5.35
N ILE A 11 -4.86 11.03 6.21
CA ILE A 11 -5.53 10.26 7.26
C ILE A 11 -6.43 9.20 6.65
N ILE A 12 -7.32 9.62 5.73
CA ILE A 12 -8.26 8.71 5.08
C ILE A 12 -7.51 7.65 4.29
N GLY A 13 -6.54 8.05 3.47
CA GLY A 13 -5.78 7.11 2.66
C GLY A 13 -4.88 6.19 3.47
N GLY A 14 -4.25 6.67 4.55
CA GLY A 14 -3.47 5.85 5.47
C GLY A 14 -4.31 4.82 6.22
N ALA A 15 -5.51 5.21 6.67
CA ALA A 15 -6.47 4.29 7.30
C ALA A 15 -6.96 3.21 6.32
N LEU A 16 -7.25 3.59 5.07
CA LEU A 16 -7.61 2.65 4.01
C LEU A 16 -6.47 1.68 3.68
N MET A 17 -5.22 2.16 3.66
CA MET A 17 -4.04 1.31 3.45
C MET A 17 -3.83 0.31 4.60
N LEU A 18 -4.10 0.72 5.85
CA LEU A 18 -4.06 -0.18 7.01
C LEU A 18 -5.17 -1.22 6.97
N TYR A 19 -6.40 -0.79 6.70
CA TYR A 19 -7.56 -1.68 6.62
C TYR A 19 -7.39 -2.73 5.52
N ALA A 20 -6.90 -2.30 4.36
CA ALA A 20 -6.77 -3.17 3.21
C ALA A 20 -5.46 -3.98 3.20
N GLY A 21 -4.54 -3.76 4.15
CA GLY A 21 -3.24 -4.44 4.19
C GLY A 21 -2.37 -4.17 2.95
N VAL A 22 -2.61 -3.09 2.22
CA VAL A 22 -2.10 -2.88 0.84
C VAL A 22 -0.68 -2.35 0.76
N VAL A 23 0.04 -2.36 1.86
CA VAL A 23 1.49 -2.28 1.73
C VAL A 23 1.98 -3.67 1.32
N GLY A 24 2.04 -3.92 0.02
CA GLY A 24 2.82 -5.00 -0.61
C GLY A 24 2.44 -6.46 -0.35
N SER A 25 1.38 -6.77 0.41
CA SER A 25 1.37 -8.05 1.14
C SER A 25 0.47 -9.17 0.63
N VAL A 26 -0.57 -8.95 -0.17
CA VAL A 26 -1.54 -10.07 -0.37
C VAL A 26 -1.09 -11.05 -1.47
N GLY A 27 -0.63 -10.56 -2.63
CA GLY A 27 -0.32 -11.47 -3.76
C GLY A 27 1.09 -12.06 -3.81
N ILE A 28 2.10 -11.37 -3.29
CA ILE A 28 3.51 -11.83 -3.40
C ILE A 28 3.78 -12.96 -2.41
N TRP A 29 3.22 -12.87 -1.20
CA TRP A 29 3.45 -13.85 -0.14
C TRP A 29 2.80 -15.20 -0.44
N GLU A 30 1.60 -15.21 -1.02
CA GLU A 30 0.93 -16.43 -1.45
C GLU A 30 1.73 -17.17 -2.53
N HIS A 31 2.30 -16.44 -3.49
CA HIS A 31 3.14 -17.04 -4.51
C HIS A 31 4.47 -17.57 -3.96
N ILE A 32 5.15 -16.81 -3.08
CA ILE A 32 6.39 -17.27 -2.45
C ILE A 32 6.13 -18.52 -1.60
N LEU A 33 5.03 -18.56 -0.86
CA LEU A 33 4.68 -19.71 -0.03
C LEU A 33 4.30 -20.93 -0.90
N ALA A 34 3.56 -20.73 -2.00
CA ALA A 34 3.25 -21.79 -2.96
C ALA A 34 4.50 -22.35 -3.68
N TYR A 35 5.49 -21.49 -3.98
CA TYR A 35 6.79 -21.94 -4.50
C TYR A 35 7.62 -22.66 -3.43
N ALA A 36 7.56 -22.22 -2.18
CA ALA A 36 8.28 -22.87 -1.08
C ALA A 36 7.72 -24.27 -0.77
N THR A 37 6.39 -24.44 -0.78
CA THR A 37 5.74 -25.74 -0.52
C THR A 37 5.99 -26.77 -1.62
N THR A 38 6.22 -26.34 -2.85
CA THR A 38 6.51 -27.23 -3.99
C THR A 38 7.97 -27.66 -4.09
N ILE A 39 8.92 -26.81 -3.69
CA ILE A 39 10.37 -27.11 -3.80
C ILE A 39 10.94 -27.67 -2.49
N ALA A 40 10.48 -27.19 -1.33
CA ALA A 40 11.01 -27.56 -0.02
C ALA A 40 9.91 -27.61 1.05
N PRO A 41 9.06 -28.66 1.08
CA PRO A 41 7.93 -28.75 1.99
C PRO A 41 8.31 -28.66 3.48
N GLY A 42 9.52 -29.08 3.87
CA GLY A 42 10.02 -28.96 5.24
C GLY A 42 10.41 -27.54 5.67
N ALA A 43 10.56 -26.60 4.73
CA ALA A 43 10.87 -25.20 5.01
C ALA A 43 9.64 -24.28 4.98
N ALA A 44 8.47 -24.81 4.60
CA ALA A 44 7.24 -24.05 4.43
C ALA A 44 6.81 -23.30 5.71
N ASP A 45 6.94 -23.94 6.87
CA ASP A 45 6.58 -23.33 8.16
C ASP A 45 7.50 -22.15 8.51
N ILE A 46 8.81 -22.28 8.24
CA ILE A 46 9.78 -21.20 8.47
C ILE A 46 9.50 -20.02 7.53
N VAL A 47 9.18 -20.31 6.27
CA VAL A 47 8.81 -19.29 5.28
C VAL A 47 7.52 -18.58 5.72
N ALA A 48 6.52 -19.30 6.22
CA ALA A 48 5.29 -18.71 6.74
C ALA A 48 5.55 -17.72 7.88
N TRP A 49 6.42 -18.08 8.85
CA TRP A 49 6.80 -17.18 9.94
C TRP A 49 7.51 -15.92 9.45
N ILE A 50 8.41 -16.04 8.48
CA ILE A 50 9.10 -14.90 7.86
C ILE A 50 8.09 -13.99 7.15
N LEU A 51 7.13 -14.56 6.43
CA LEU A 51 6.08 -13.80 5.73
C LEU A 51 5.16 -13.05 6.69
N VAL A 52 4.83 -13.63 7.85
CA VAL A 52 4.06 -12.93 8.90
C VAL A 52 4.83 -11.70 9.41
N ILE A 53 6.14 -11.82 9.64
CA ILE A 53 6.97 -10.69 10.07
C ILE A 53 7.02 -9.60 8.99
N LEU A 54 7.21 -10.00 7.73
CA LEU A 54 7.21 -9.08 6.58
C LEU A 54 5.86 -8.37 6.41
N ALA A 55 4.74 -9.07 6.59
CA ALA A 55 3.40 -8.49 6.54
C ALA A 55 3.19 -7.44 7.64
N ASN A 56 3.68 -7.70 8.86
CA ASN A 56 3.65 -6.73 9.95
C ASN A 56 4.49 -5.49 9.63
N ILE A 57 5.71 -5.67 9.11
CA ILE A 57 6.56 -4.54 8.66
C ILE A 57 5.87 -3.75 7.56
N ALA A 58 5.20 -4.42 6.63
CA ALA A 58 4.49 -3.77 5.56
C ALA A 58 3.32 -2.93 6.11
N SER A 59 2.55 -3.44 7.07
CA SER A 59 1.47 -2.66 7.71
C SER A 59 1.94 -1.32 8.30
N LEU A 60 3.21 -1.20 8.70
CA LEU A 60 3.81 0.05 9.16
C LEU A 60 3.81 1.15 8.08
N GLY A 61 3.71 0.81 6.80
CA GLY A 61 3.62 1.79 5.71
C GLY A 61 2.38 2.67 5.81
N GLY A 62 1.23 2.13 6.25
CA GLY A 62 0.03 2.93 6.51
C GLY A 62 0.24 3.93 7.65
N ILE A 63 0.95 3.52 8.70
CA ILE A 63 1.33 4.40 9.82
C ILE A 63 2.32 5.48 9.34
N ALA A 64 3.29 5.11 8.49
CA ALA A 64 4.25 6.06 7.92
C ALA A 64 3.56 7.16 7.09
N VAL A 65 2.48 6.81 6.37
CA VAL A 65 1.64 7.79 5.68
C VAL A 65 0.93 8.73 6.66
N LEU A 66 0.40 8.24 7.78
CA LEU A 66 -0.26 9.07 8.80
C LEU A 66 0.73 10.07 9.42
N VAL A 67 1.93 9.59 9.79
CA VAL A 67 3.01 10.41 10.35
C VAL A 67 3.53 11.41 9.31
N GLY A 68 3.72 10.96 8.06
CA GLY A 68 4.12 11.82 6.96
C GLY A 68 3.08 12.90 6.65
N GLY A 69 1.78 12.57 6.75
CA GLY A 69 0.67 13.50 6.65
C GLY A 69 0.71 14.57 7.74
N TYR A 70 0.94 14.18 9.00
CA TYR A 70 1.12 15.13 10.10
C TYR A 70 2.26 16.11 9.82
N LEU A 71 3.40 15.62 9.31
CA LEU A 71 4.54 16.46 8.93
C LEU A 71 4.24 17.46 7.79
N LEU A 72 3.22 17.21 6.95
CA LEU A 72 2.76 18.18 5.95
C LEU A 72 2.12 19.43 6.56
N THR A 73 1.66 19.35 7.81
CA THR A 73 1.06 20.48 8.55
C THR A 73 2.11 21.37 9.22
N THR A 74 3.35 20.89 9.35
CA THR A 74 4.49 21.58 9.97
C THR A 74 5.38 22.28 8.93
N ASP A 75 6.48 22.91 9.34
CA ASP A 75 7.48 23.52 8.43
C ASP A 75 8.33 22.48 7.67
N ARG A 76 8.24 21.20 8.05
CA ARG A 76 8.97 20.07 7.45
C ARG A 76 8.19 19.38 6.32
N VAL A 77 7.51 20.16 5.47
CA VAL A 77 6.71 19.64 4.34
C VAL A 77 7.54 18.74 3.41
N GLY A 78 8.83 19.05 3.20
CA GLY A 78 9.73 18.24 2.38
C GLY A 78 9.91 16.81 2.91
N THR A 79 10.17 16.68 4.21
CA THR A 79 10.32 15.38 4.88
C THR A 79 9.02 14.59 4.88
N GLY A 80 7.88 15.26 5.13
CA GLY A 80 6.55 14.64 5.05
C GLY A 80 6.27 14.06 3.66
N LYS A 81 6.55 14.82 2.59
CA LYS A 81 6.39 14.34 1.21
C LYS A 81 7.31 13.16 0.86
N PHE A 82 8.49 13.07 1.46
CA PHE A 82 9.42 11.97 1.23
C PHE A 82 8.91 10.67 1.86
N ILE A 83 8.51 10.73 3.12
CA ILE A 83 7.97 9.58 3.86
C ILE A 83 6.70 9.04 3.18
N ILE A 84 5.77 9.93 2.82
CA ILE A 84 4.54 9.53 2.09
C ILE A 84 4.91 8.91 0.74
N GLY A 85 5.91 9.44 0.05
CA GLY A 85 6.35 8.91 -1.24
C GLY A 85 6.84 7.47 -1.16
N ILE A 86 7.66 7.14 -0.14
CA ILE A 86 8.15 5.77 0.07
C ILE A 86 6.99 4.84 0.45
N ALA A 87 6.16 5.28 1.40
CA ALA A 87 5.09 4.45 1.93
C ALA A 87 3.96 4.19 0.91
N ALA A 88 3.51 5.22 0.20
CA ALA A 88 2.48 5.08 -0.83
C ALA A 88 3.03 4.47 -2.13
N GLY A 89 4.30 4.70 -2.46
CA GLY A 89 4.96 4.10 -3.62
C GLY A 89 5.02 2.58 -3.55
N LEU A 90 5.36 2.03 -2.38
CA LEU A 90 5.29 0.59 -2.12
C LEU A 90 3.85 0.04 -2.22
N GLY A 91 2.86 0.82 -1.78
CA GLY A 91 1.44 0.46 -1.91
C GLY A 91 0.97 0.37 -3.37
N ILE A 92 1.37 1.32 -4.21
CA ILE A 92 1.10 1.27 -5.65
C ILE A 92 1.79 0.06 -6.29
N PHE A 93 3.03 -0.24 -5.92
CA PHE A 93 3.73 -1.40 -6.46
C PHE A 93 3.03 -2.70 -6.10
N GLY A 94 2.60 -2.86 -4.84
CA GLY A 94 1.78 -3.99 -4.40
C GLY A 94 0.47 -4.11 -5.18
N PHE A 95 -0.15 -2.97 -5.51
CA PHE A 95 -1.35 -2.95 -6.33
C PHE A 95 -1.11 -3.40 -7.78
N ILE A 96 -0.01 -2.97 -8.42
CA ILE A 96 0.38 -3.43 -9.76
C ILE A 96 0.59 -4.95 -9.78
N MET A 97 1.23 -5.50 -8.74
CA MET A 97 1.46 -6.94 -8.62
C MET A 97 0.14 -7.72 -8.39
N LEU A 98 -0.80 -7.16 -7.63
CA LEU A 98 -2.14 -7.74 -7.48
C LEU A 98 -2.84 -7.87 -8.83
N ILE A 99 -2.87 -6.78 -9.60
CA ILE A 99 -3.43 -6.77 -10.97
C ILE A 99 -2.77 -7.87 -11.82
N TYR A 100 -1.45 -7.98 -11.79
CA TYR A 100 -0.72 -8.99 -12.56
C TYR A 100 -1.13 -10.43 -12.20
N ASN A 101 -1.18 -10.76 -10.90
CA ASN A 101 -1.57 -12.12 -10.47
C ASN A 101 -3.01 -12.46 -10.83
N MET A 102 -3.92 -11.48 -10.72
CA MET A 102 -5.32 -11.68 -11.07
C MET A 102 -5.51 -11.90 -12.56
N TYR A 103 -4.76 -11.17 -13.39
CA TYR A 103 -4.73 -11.38 -14.84
C TYR A 103 -4.28 -12.80 -15.19
N MET A 104 -3.25 -13.32 -14.51
CA MET A 104 -2.75 -14.68 -14.68
C MET A 104 -3.74 -15.76 -14.19
N SER A 105 -4.54 -15.47 -13.15
CA SER A 105 -5.42 -16.46 -12.51
C SER A 105 -6.84 -16.56 -13.11
N LEU A 106 -7.44 -15.46 -13.58
CA LEU A 106 -8.87 -15.40 -13.90
C LEU A 106 -9.18 -15.11 -15.38
N GLY A 107 -8.17 -14.74 -16.18
CA GLY A 107 -8.35 -14.38 -17.59
C GLY A 107 -8.98 -13.00 -17.81
N VAL A 108 -8.87 -12.49 -19.05
CA VAL A 108 -9.09 -11.07 -19.42
C VAL A 108 -10.51 -10.55 -19.13
N VAL A 109 -11.54 -11.41 -19.21
CA VAL A 109 -12.95 -11.00 -19.13
C VAL A 109 -13.46 -10.85 -17.69
N ALA A 110 -13.13 -11.78 -16.80
CA ALA A 110 -13.43 -11.64 -15.38
C ALA A 110 -12.58 -10.55 -14.71
N PHE A 111 -11.40 -10.27 -15.29
CA PHE A 111 -10.46 -9.26 -14.81
C PHE A 111 -10.98 -7.81 -14.95
N THR A 112 -11.74 -7.47 -16.00
CA THR A 112 -12.24 -6.10 -16.20
C THR A 112 -13.42 -5.75 -15.28
N GLU A 113 -14.32 -6.69 -14.99
CA GLU A 113 -15.39 -6.51 -13.99
C GLU A 113 -14.81 -6.41 -12.57
N LEU A 114 -13.84 -7.25 -12.27
CA LEU A 114 -13.18 -7.27 -10.97
C LEU A 114 -12.28 -6.04 -10.76
N LEU A 115 -11.65 -5.51 -11.82
CA LEU A 115 -10.95 -4.23 -11.79
C LEU A 115 -11.87 -3.06 -11.45
N ASN A 116 -13.13 -3.09 -11.89
CA ASN A 116 -14.13 -2.07 -11.54
C ASN A 116 -14.50 -2.11 -10.05
N ILE A 117 -14.62 -3.32 -9.50
CA ILE A 117 -14.84 -3.54 -8.06
C ILE A 117 -13.59 -3.14 -7.26
N LEU A 118 -12.40 -3.48 -7.75
CA LEU A 118 -11.12 -3.11 -7.14
C LEU A 118 -10.89 -1.60 -7.16
N ALA A 119 -11.21 -0.91 -8.25
CA ALA A 119 -11.16 0.56 -8.41
C ALA A 119 -11.94 1.30 -7.31
N THR A 120 -12.96 0.67 -6.75
CA THR A 120 -13.78 1.20 -5.66
C THR A 120 -13.39 0.68 -4.27
N THR A 121 -12.40 -0.21 -4.16
CA THR A 121 -11.98 -0.81 -2.89
C THR A 121 -10.90 0.02 -2.18
N ALA A 122 -10.88 -0.07 -0.85
CA ALA A 122 -9.95 0.63 0.05
C ALA A 122 -8.46 0.45 -0.33
N SER A 123 -8.12 -0.69 -0.95
CA SER A 123 -6.79 -1.04 -1.41
C SER A 123 -6.21 -0.05 -2.43
N ILE A 124 -7.00 0.46 -3.36
CA ILE A 124 -6.52 1.41 -4.38
C ILE A 124 -6.66 2.84 -3.91
N LEU A 125 -7.81 3.13 -3.29
CA LEU A 125 -8.12 4.48 -2.84
C LEU A 125 -7.09 4.97 -1.81
N GLY A 126 -6.58 4.09 -0.94
CA GLY A 126 -5.57 4.43 0.05
C GLY A 126 -4.29 5.06 -0.51
N PRO A 127 -3.51 4.32 -1.33
CA PRO A 127 -2.29 4.83 -1.97
C PRO A 127 -2.54 6.03 -2.90
N VAL A 128 -3.65 6.04 -3.64
CA VAL A 128 -3.96 7.13 -4.58
C VAL A 128 -4.26 8.44 -3.84
N LEU A 129 -5.13 8.40 -2.83
CA LEU A 129 -5.47 9.59 -2.03
C LEU A 129 -4.24 10.20 -1.35
N THR A 130 -3.30 9.35 -0.92
CA THR A 130 -2.08 9.79 -0.23
C THR A 130 -1.05 10.39 -1.17
N ILE A 131 -0.99 9.94 -2.42
CA ILE A 131 -0.17 10.57 -3.46
C ILE A 131 -0.78 11.90 -3.91
N VAL A 132 -2.10 11.97 -4.09
CA VAL A 132 -2.80 13.23 -4.40
C VAL A 132 -2.57 14.24 -3.27
N ALA A 133 -2.69 13.81 -2.01
CA ALA A 133 -2.37 14.64 -0.85
C ALA A 133 -0.94 15.19 -0.88
N ARG A 134 0.04 14.34 -1.21
CA ARG A 134 1.45 14.74 -1.37
C ARG A 134 1.62 15.80 -2.46
N MET A 135 0.91 15.67 -3.58
CA MET A 135 0.97 16.62 -4.71
C MET A 135 0.33 17.97 -4.35
N MET A 136 -0.79 17.95 -3.62
CA MET A 136 -1.51 19.17 -3.21
C MET A 136 -0.79 19.97 -2.12
N ALA A 137 0.02 19.32 -1.28
CA ALA A 137 0.73 20.02 -0.20
C ALA A 137 1.75 21.03 -0.76
N LYS A 138 1.64 22.31 -0.38
CA LYS A 138 2.60 23.36 -0.78
C LYS A 138 3.61 23.62 0.34
N LYS A 139 4.86 23.89 -0.03
CA LYS A 139 5.88 24.39 0.90
C LYS A 139 5.55 25.85 1.27
N PRO A 140 5.84 26.29 2.50
CA PRO A 140 5.85 27.73 2.78
C PRO A 140 6.92 28.40 1.90
N GLU A 141 6.54 29.51 1.28
CA GLU A 141 7.50 30.53 0.81
C GLU A 141 8.08 31.26 2.02
#